data_AF-A0AAV3XLV7-F1
#
_entry.id   AF-A0AAV3XLV7-F1
#
_cell.length_a   1.000
_cell.length_b   1.000
_cell.length_c   1.000
_cell.angle_alpha   90.00
_cell.angle_beta   90.00
_cell.angle_gamma   90.00
#
_symmetry.space_group_name_H-M   'P 1'
#
loop_
_entity.id
_entity.type
_entity.pdbx_description
1 polymer ?
#
loop_
_entity_poly.entity_id
_entity_poly.type
_entity_poly.pdbx_seq_one_letter_code
_entity_poly.pdbx_strand_id
1 'polypeptide(L)'
;MVVGVESDRLDQMLPPAGVGMKLEPIRLCGACYAEVPCHKIEWQFKTTAGCDRHKLRLLSECPNCGARFKVPALWVDGYCQRCFLMFKQMGGYQKLTARSLL
;
A
#
# COMPACT_ATOMS: atom_id res chain seq x y z
N MET A 1 -28.55 -9.80 3.98
CA MET A 1 -27.26 -10.38 4.43
C MET A 1 -26.42 -9.24 4.97
N VAL A 2 -26.45 -9.01 6.28
CA VAL A 2 -25.55 -8.04 6.94
C VAL A 2 -24.31 -8.84 7.32
N VAL A 3 -23.16 -8.43 6.80
CA VAL A 3 -21.87 -9.06 7.11
C VAL A 3 -21.57 -8.80 8.59
N GLY A 4 -21.14 -9.82 9.35
CA GLY A 4 -21.00 -9.79 10.81
C GLY A 4 -19.84 -8.93 11.33
N VAL A 5 -19.87 -7.64 11.04
CA VAL A 5 -18.96 -6.63 11.57
C VAL A 5 -19.80 -5.61 12.32
N GLU A 6 -19.49 -5.42 13.61
CA GLU A 6 -20.12 -4.39 14.44
C GLU A 6 -19.95 -2.99 13.82
N SER A 7 -20.97 -2.14 13.90
CA SER A 7 -20.96 -0.80 13.29
C SER A 7 -19.73 0.01 13.70
N ASP A 8 -19.41 0.02 15.00
CA ASP A 8 -18.26 0.74 15.54
C ASP A 8 -16.92 0.26 14.95
N ARG A 9 -16.84 -1.03 14.58
CA ARG A 9 -15.66 -1.60 13.95
C ARG A 9 -15.58 -1.22 12.48
N LEU A 10 -16.71 -1.11 11.79
CA LEU A 10 -16.77 -0.62 10.42
C LEU A 10 -16.26 0.82 10.35
N ASP A 11 -16.70 1.67 11.29
CA ASP A 11 -16.27 3.07 11.35
C ASP A 11 -14.75 3.20 11.57
N GLN A 12 -14.15 2.32 12.37
CA GLN A 12 -12.70 2.26 12.57
C GLN A 12 -11.91 1.80 11.33
N MET A 13 -12.57 1.18 10.34
CA MET A 13 -11.95 0.79 9.07
C MET A 13 -11.97 1.91 8.03
N LEU A 14 -12.73 2.99 8.28
CA LEU A 14 -12.79 4.15 7.40
C LEU A 14 -11.55 5.04 7.58
N PRO A 15 -11.17 5.82 6.55
CA PRO A 15 -10.18 6.87 6.71
C PRO A 15 -10.58 7.85 7.81
N PRO A 16 -9.62 8.42 8.56
CA PRO A 16 -9.93 9.46 9.54
C PRO A 16 -10.68 10.64 8.90
N ALA A 17 -11.54 11.29 9.69
CA ALA A 17 -12.34 12.42 9.22
C ALA A 17 -11.46 13.51 8.58
N GLY A 18 -11.86 13.99 7.40
CA GLY A 18 -11.11 15.00 6.64
C GLY A 18 -9.89 14.48 5.87
N VAL A 19 -9.48 13.22 6.04
CA VAL A 19 -8.35 12.64 5.30
C VAL A 19 -8.83 12.12 3.94
N GLY A 20 -8.50 12.87 2.89
CA GLY A 20 -8.80 12.44 1.53
C GLY A 20 -7.96 11.24 1.08
N MET A 21 -8.56 10.34 0.29
CA MET A 21 -7.86 9.21 -0.33
C MET A 21 -7.43 9.50 -1.77
N LYS A 22 -6.35 8.83 -2.20
CA LYS A 22 -5.96 8.64 -3.61
C LYS A 22 -6.35 7.22 -4.00
N LEU A 23 -7.40 7.06 -4.81
CA LEU A 23 -7.86 5.75 -5.26
C LEU A 23 -6.95 5.13 -6.33
N GLU A 24 -6.27 5.98 -7.11
CA GLU A 24 -5.25 5.60 -8.09
C GLU A 24 -4.11 6.64 -8.07
N PRO A 25 -2.86 6.27 -8.41
CA PRO A 25 -2.39 4.89 -8.58
C PRO A 25 -2.36 4.13 -7.25
N ILE A 26 -2.61 2.82 -7.29
CA ILE A 26 -2.48 1.99 -6.10
C ILE A 26 -1.04 1.98 -5.59
N ARG A 27 -0.85 2.15 -4.27
CA ARG A 27 0.46 2.26 -3.64
C ARG A 27 0.80 1.04 -2.78
N LEU A 28 2.09 0.70 -2.72
CA LEU A 28 2.61 -0.48 -2.03
C LEU A 28 3.93 -0.18 -1.32
N CYS A 29 4.13 -0.72 -0.13
CA CYS A 29 5.45 -0.93 0.45
C CYS A 29 5.78 -2.43 0.48
N GLY A 30 6.77 -2.85 -0.31
CA GLY A 30 7.22 -4.24 -0.37
C GLY A 30 7.83 -4.73 0.93
N ALA A 31 8.50 -3.86 1.69
CA ALA A 31 9.03 -4.21 3.01
C ALA A 31 7.90 -4.49 4.03
N CYS A 32 6.86 -3.65 4.08
CA CYS A 32 5.67 -3.96 4.89
C CYS A 32 5.00 -5.25 4.43
N TYR A 33 4.86 -5.46 3.12
CA TYR A 33 4.21 -6.64 2.57
C TYR A 33 4.99 -7.93 2.88
N ALA A 34 6.31 -7.85 2.99
CA ALA A 34 7.15 -8.96 3.43
C ALA A 34 6.93 -9.34 4.90
N GLU A 35 6.61 -8.38 5.76
CA GLU A 35 6.32 -8.61 7.18
C GLU A 35 4.88 -9.10 7.40
N VAL A 36 3.92 -8.41 6.79
CA VAL A 36 2.49 -8.72 6.88
C VAL A 36 1.91 -8.58 5.46
N PRO A 37 1.53 -9.68 4.78
CA PRO A 37 1.14 -9.68 3.37
C PRO A 37 -0.29 -9.15 3.18
N CYS A 38 -0.51 -7.89 3.59
CA CYS A 38 -1.76 -7.17 3.41
C CYS A 38 -1.49 -5.75 2.89
N HIS A 39 -2.43 -5.22 2.13
CA HIS A 39 -2.44 -3.81 1.80
C HIS A 39 -2.88 -2.98 3.02
N LYS A 40 -2.26 -1.82 3.21
CA LYS A 40 -2.61 -0.86 4.27
C LYS A 40 -3.32 0.36 3.69
N ILE A 41 -4.49 0.71 4.23
CA ILE A 41 -5.31 1.83 3.72
C ILE A 41 -4.55 3.17 3.77
N GLU A 42 -3.69 3.33 4.76
CA GLU A 42 -2.87 4.52 5.00
C GLU A 42 -1.93 4.80 3.84
N TRP A 43 -1.52 3.78 3.08
CA TRP A 43 -0.74 4.00 1.87
C TRP A 43 -1.47 4.88 0.87
N GLN A 44 -2.80 4.89 0.89
CA GLN A 44 -3.64 5.62 -0.06
C GLN A 44 -4.02 7.02 0.37
N PHE A 45 -3.78 7.43 1.61
CA PHE A 45 -4.11 8.79 2.03
C PHE A 45 -3.34 9.84 1.20
N LYS A 46 -4.00 10.96 0.89
CA LYS A 46 -3.38 12.07 0.12
C LYS A 46 -2.17 12.68 0.84
N THR A 47 -2.16 12.59 2.16
CA THR A 47 -1.10 13.07 3.07
C THR A 47 0.10 12.13 3.17
N THR A 48 -0.04 10.88 2.74
CA THR A 48 1.04 9.89 2.87
C THR A 48 2.17 10.17 1.90
N ALA A 49 3.31 10.59 2.43
CA ALA A 49 4.53 10.89 1.68
C ALA A 49 5.42 9.65 1.44
N GLY A 50 5.25 8.59 2.24
CA GLY A 50 6.02 7.36 2.17
C GLY A 50 5.55 6.34 3.21
N CYS A 51 6.26 5.23 3.33
CA CYS A 51 6.04 4.27 4.41
C CYS A 51 6.66 4.79 5.70
N ASP A 52 5.83 5.08 6.71
CA ASP A 52 6.32 5.59 7.99
C ASP A 52 7.15 4.57 8.78
N ARG A 53 6.87 3.27 8.63
CA ARG A 53 7.58 2.20 9.33
C ARG A 53 8.99 1.99 8.77
N HIS A 54 9.12 1.95 7.44
CA HIS A 54 10.39 1.61 6.79
C HIS A 54 11.16 2.82 6.25
N LYS A 55 10.56 4.01 6.30
CA LYS A 55 11.11 5.25 5.69
C LYS A 55 11.45 5.08 4.21
N LEU A 56 10.62 4.31 3.51
CA LEU A 56 10.73 3.99 2.09
C LEU A 56 9.64 4.68 1.29
N ARG A 57 9.96 5.15 0.09
CA ARG A 57 8.96 5.68 -0.85
C ARG A 57 8.03 4.56 -1.26
N LEU A 58 6.71 4.80 -1.23
CA LEU A 58 5.73 3.84 -1.72
C LEU A 58 5.86 3.67 -3.24
N LEU A 59 5.75 2.44 -3.71
CA LEU A 59 5.71 2.11 -5.14
C LEU A 59 4.29 2.33 -5.67
N SER A 60 4.15 2.91 -6.85
CA SER A 60 2.88 2.98 -7.60
C SER A 60 2.84 2.02 -8.80
N GLU A 61 3.97 1.38 -9.07
CA GLU A 61 4.18 0.46 -10.18
C GLU A 61 5.23 -0.59 -9.80
N CYS A 62 5.21 -1.70 -10.53
CA CYS A 62 6.19 -2.76 -10.37
C CYS A 62 7.59 -2.22 -10.71
N PRO A 63 8.56 -2.32 -9.78
CA PRO A 63 9.90 -1.76 -10.00
C PRO A 63 10.72 -2.53 -11.05
N ASN A 64 10.26 -3.71 -11.47
CA ASN A 64 10.92 -4.52 -12.50
C ASN A 64 10.34 -4.28 -13.91
N CYS A 65 9.02 -4.15 -14.06
CA CYS A 65 8.39 -4.08 -15.39
C CYS A 65 7.53 -2.83 -15.64
N GLY A 66 7.42 -1.91 -14.67
CA GLY A 66 6.64 -0.68 -14.79
C GLY A 66 5.11 -0.86 -14.82
N ALA A 67 4.59 -2.08 -14.66
CA ALA A 67 3.16 -2.30 -14.59
C ALA A 67 2.56 -1.67 -13.33
N ARG A 68 1.52 -0.83 -13.47
CA ARG A 68 0.74 -0.32 -12.33
C ARG A 68 0.10 -1.46 -11.55
N PHE A 69 0.02 -1.30 -10.23
CA PHE A 69 -0.68 -2.27 -9.40
C PHE A 69 -2.19 -2.19 -9.61
N LYS A 70 -2.85 -3.33 -9.68
CA LYS A 70 -4.32 -3.39 -9.63
C LYS A 70 -4.83 -3.07 -8.23
N VAL A 71 -6.14 -2.89 -8.08
CA VAL A 71 -6.78 -2.74 -6.76
C VAL A 71 -6.42 -3.91 -5.83
N PRO A 72 -6.25 -3.66 -4.51
CA PRO A 72 -5.77 -4.67 -3.57
C PRO A 72 -6.60 -5.96 -3.50
N ALA A 73 -7.90 -5.89 -3.78
CA ALA A 73 -8.77 -7.07 -3.83
C ALA A 73 -8.35 -8.11 -4.88
N LEU A 74 -7.51 -7.73 -5.85
CA LEU A 74 -6.99 -8.60 -6.91
C LEU A 74 -5.58 -9.16 -6.61
N TRP A 75 -5.03 -8.89 -5.42
CA TRP A 75 -3.68 -9.31 -5.02
C TRP A 75 -3.64 -10.68 -4.35
N VAL A 76 -4.39 -11.65 -4.87
CA VAL A 76 -4.59 -12.98 -4.26
C VAL A 76 -3.29 -13.61 -3.76
N ASP A 77 -2.26 -13.59 -4.60
CA ASP A 77 -0.97 -14.22 -4.33
C ASP A 77 0.18 -13.21 -4.10
N GLY A 78 -0.12 -11.91 -4.05
CA GLY A 78 0.87 -10.88 -3.75
C GLY A 78 2.03 -10.76 -4.75
N TYR A 79 1.74 -10.78 -6.05
CA TYR A 79 2.75 -10.60 -7.11
C TYR A 79 2.32 -9.60 -8.19
N CYS A 80 3.29 -9.09 -8.94
CA CYS A 80 3.02 -8.33 -10.16
C CYS A 80 2.35 -9.22 -11.21
N GLN A 81 1.11 -8.91 -11.59
CA GLN A 81 0.34 -9.70 -12.56
C GLN A 81 0.92 -9.73 -14.00
N ARG A 82 2.02 -9.01 -14.27
CA ARG A 82 2.72 -9.01 -15.56
C ARG A 82 4.01 -9.82 -15.55
N CYS A 83 4.90 -9.60 -14.58
CA CYS A 83 6.23 -10.21 -14.55
C CYS A 83 6.45 -11.17 -13.36
N PHE A 84 5.41 -11.41 -12.56
CA PHE A 84 5.39 -12.34 -11.42
C PHE A 84 6.40 -12.01 -10.30
N LEU A 85 7.04 -10.84 -10.31
CA LEU A 85 7.85 -10.38 -9.18
C LEU A 85 6.97 -10.27 -7.93
N MET A 86 7.37 -10.93 -6.86
CA MET A 86 6.61 -10.96 -5.61
C MET A 86 6.68 -9.60 -4.91
N PHE A 87 5.58 -9.12 -4.35
CA PHE A 87 5.52 -7.85 -3.62
C PHE A 87 6.49 -7.80 -2.44
N LYS A 88 6.67 -8.91 -1.73
CA LYS A 88 7.65 -9.03 -0.64
C LYS A 88 9.11 -8.79 -1.09
N GLN A 89 9.43 -9.06 -2.36
CA GLN A 89 10.77 -8.83 -2.91
C GLN A 89 10.97 -7.36 -3.33
N MET A 90 9.88 -6.60 -3.52
CA MET A 90 9.95 -5.23 -4.01
C MET A 90 10.59 -4.26 -3.01
N GLY A 91 10.70 -4.63 -1.73
CA GLY A 91 11.36 -3.83 -0.71
C GLY A 91 12.80 -3.46 -1.07
N GLY A 92 13.54 -4.37 -1.72
CA GLY A 92 14.92 -4.12 -2.17
C GLY A 92 15.06 -3.09 -3.30
N TYR A 93 13.95 -2.73 -3.97
CA TYR A 93 13.94 -1.74 -5.04
C TYR A 93 13.47 -0.36 -4.56
N GLN A 94 12.94 -0.26 -3.33
CA GLN A 94 12.39 0.98 -2.81
C GLN A 94 13.51 1.92 -2.34
N LYS A 95 13.37 3.19 -2.68
CA LYS A 95 14.30 4.25 -2.25
C LYS A 95 13.86 4.81 -0.90
N LEU A 96 14.80 5.30 -0.11
CA LEU A 96 14.49 6.05 1.11
C LEU A 96 13.64 7.29 0.79
N THR A 97 12.69 7.59 1.67
CA THR A 97 12.09 8.93 1.72
C THR A 97 13.20 9.90 2.09
N ALA A 98 13.34 11.01 1.35
CA ALA A 98 14.24 12.06 1.79
C ALA A 98 13.81 12.48 3.19
N ARG A 99 14.72 12.49 4.17
CA ARG A 99 14.46 13.17 5.45
C ARG A 99 14.17 14.62 5.08
N SER A 100 12.97 15.11 5.41
CA SER A 100 12.85 16.54 5.69
C SER A 100 13.81 16.78 6.86
N LEU A 101 14.96 17.38 6.55
CA LEU A 101 15.75 18.07 7.56
C LEU A 101 14.86 19.21 8.05
N LEU A 102 14.21 19.00 9.18
CA LEU A 102 13.73 20.05 10.07
C LEU A 102 14.54 19.91 11.36
#